data_AF-A0A522B8Z4-F1
#
_entry.id   AF-A0A522B8Z4-F1
#
_cell.length_a   1.000
_cell.length_b   1.000
_cell.length_c   1.000
_cell.angle_alpha   90.00
_cell.angle_beta   90.00
_cell.angle_gamma   90.00
#
_symmetry.space_group_name_H-M   'P 1'
#
loop_
_entity.id
_entity.type
_entity.pdbx_description
1 polymer ?
#
loop_
_entity_poly.entity_id
_entity_poly.type
_entity_poly.pdbx_seq_one_letter_code
_entity_poly.pdbx_strand_id
1 'polypeptide(L)'
;MYEWGPWERKENLDVWSTHTWGPFYGAKWPEEFERPRTCSFCGGANPEDVVRLIEKGWEVQKTDKKYKFYLHPPGYHDYIMSDQTPEGASVPFPSVVPPVKIYTMHIQTEEVWNKIVNW
;
A
#
# COMPACT_ATOMS: atom_id res chain seq x y z
N MET A 1 23.37 -16.95 7.92
CA MET A 1 21.97 -16.47 7.89
C MET A 1 22.08 -14.95 7.85
N TYR A 2 21.95 -14.34 6.67
CA TYR A 2 22.10 -12.89 6.54
C TYR A 2 20.79 -12.24 7.00
N GLU A 3 20.80 -11.64 8.19
CA GLU A 3 19.77 -10.68 8.60
C GLU A 3 19.94 -9.44 7.71
N TRP A 4 19.14 -9.35 6.65
CA TRP A 4 18.93 -8.10 5.94
C TRP A 4 18.09 -7.20 6.84
N GLY A 5 18.78 -6.51 7.76
CA GLY A 5 18.25 -5.53 8.72
C GLY A 5 19.04 -4.21 8.63
N PRO A 6 18.73 -3.23 9.48
CA PRO A 6 18.52 -1.79 9.20
C PRO A 6 19.76 -0.93 8.83
N TRP A 7 20.74 -1.45 8.07
CA TRP A 7 21.93 -0.66 7.73
C TRP A 7 21.65 0.46 6.70
N GLU A 8 20.71 0.25 5.78
CA GLU A 8 20.43 1.18 4.67
C GLU A 8 19.68 2.45 5.12
N ARG A 9 18.97 2.38 6.25
CA ARG A 9 18.33 3.55 6.89
C ARG A 9 19.35 4.62 7.30
N LYS A 10 20.59 4.23 7.56
CA LYS A 10 21.67 5.15 7.96
C LYS A 10 22.24 5.94 6.78
N GLU A 11 21.98 5.50 5.55
CA GLU A 11 22.54 6.09 4.32
C GLU A 11 21.52 6.85 3.47
N ASN A 12 20.26 7.02 3.91
CA ASN A 12 19.21 7.75 3.15
C ASN A 12 19.01 7.20 1.72
N LEU A 13 19.15 5.88 1.52
CA LEU A 13 19.03 5.25 0.20
C LEU A 13 17.58 5.02 -0.25
N ASP A 14 16.61 5.27 0.64
CA ASP A 14 15.18 5.21 0.30
C ASP A 14 14.80 6.41 -0.56
N VAL A 15 14.64 6.19 -1.87
CA VAL A 15 14.09 7.19 -2.79
C VAL A 15 12.61 6.89 -3.00
N TRP A 16 11.79 7.93 -2.85
CA TRP A 16 10.34 7.87 -3.03
C TRP A 16 9.96 8.22 -4.47
N SER A 17 9.33 7.29 -5.20
CA SER A 17 8.98 7.47 -6.61
C SER A 17 7.51 7.19 -6.89
N THR A 18 6.88 8.00 -7.74
CA THR A 18 5.50 7.79 -8.21
C THR A 18 5.41 6.94 -9.49
N HIS A 19 6.55 6.55 -10.07
CA HIS A 19 6.59 5.93 -11.40
C HIS A 19 6.48 4.40 -11.39
N THR A 20 6.72 3.77 -10.24
CA THR A 20 6.81 2.31 -10.14
C THR A 20 5.86 1.77 -9.09
N TRP A 21 5.06 0.79 -9.49
CA TRP A 21 4.26 -0.01 -8.59
C TRP A 21 5.09 -1.24 -8.15
N GLY A 22 6.00 -1.03 -7.18
CA GLY A 22 6.91 -2.06 -6.67
C GLY A 22 8.29 -2.12 -7.34
N PRO A 23 9.16 -3.09 -6.94
CA PRO A 23 10.56 -3.15 -7.38
C PRO A 23 10.76 -3.71 -8.80
N PHE A 24 9.69 -4.19 -9.46
CA PHE A 24 9.78 -4.78 -10.80
C PHE A 24 9.52 -3.72 -11.88
N TYR A 25 10.49 -3.55 -12.77
CA TYR A 25 10.41 -2.64 -13.92
C TYR A 25 9.24 -3.02 -14.84
N GLY A 26 8.27 -2.11 -14.99
CA GLY A 26 7.16 -2.23 -15.95
C GLY A 26 5.76 -2.21 -15.35
N ALA A 27 5.63 -2.39 -14.03
CA ALA A 27 4.35 -2.32 -13.34
C ALA A 27 3.96 -0.84 -13.13
N LYS A 28 3.05 -0.32 -13.97
CA LYS A 28 2.50 1.03 -13.87
C LYS A 28 1.19 1.01 -13.11
N TRP A 29 0.95 2.06 -12.32
CA TRP A 29 -0.35 2.31 -11.73
C TRP A 29 -1.42 2.52 -12.82
N PRO A 30 -2.63 1.97 -12.66
CA PRO A 30 -3.75 2.34 -13.52
C PRO A 30 -4.08 3.83 -13.34
N GLU A 31 -4.49 4.51 -14.40
CA GLU A 31 -4.66 5.97 -14.43
C GLU A 31 -5.80 6.45 -13.52
N GLU A 32 -6.78 5.58 -13.26
CA GLU A 32 -7.96 5.83 -12.44
C GLU A 32 -7.67 5.84 -10.93
N PHE A 33 -6.52 5.32 -10.49
CA PHE A 33 -6.16 5.30 -9.07
C PHE A 33 -5.10 6.33 -8.73
N GLU A 34 -5.24 6.90 -7.54
CA GLU A 34 -4.23 7.78 -6.99
C GLU A 34 -2.94 7.01 -6.70
N ARG A 35 -1.82 7.60 -7.13
CA ARG A 35 -0.50 6.96 -7.14
C ARG A 35 0.27 7.40 -5.89
N PRO A 36 0.44 6.54 -4.87
CA PRO A 36 1.36 6.84 -3.78
C PRO A 36 2.80 6.78 -4.29
N ARG A 37 3.68 7.56 -3.67
CA ARG A 37 5.12 7.36 -3.78
C ARG A 37 5.47 6.00 -3.17
N THR A 38 6.28 5.22 -3.86
CA THR A 38 6.79 3.93 -3.37
C THR A 38 8.29 4.01 -3.10
N CYS A 39 8.75 3.30 -2.08
CA CYS A 39 10.15 3.13 -1.76
C CYS A 39 10.82 2.31 -2.87
N SER A 40 11.92 2.85 -3.43
CA SER A 40 12.72 2.22 -4.48
C SER A 40 13.24 0.82 -4.12
N PHE A 41 13.39 0.53 -2.83
CA PHE A 41 13.96 -0.73 -2.35
C PHE A 41 12.88 -1.80 -2.09
N CYS A 42 11.93 -1.52 -1.21
CA CYS A 42 10.93 -2.52 -0.77
C CYS A 42 9.61 -2.46 -1.56
N GLY A 43 9.39 -1.39 -2.33
CA GLY A 43 8.12 -1.14 -3.03
C GLY A 43 6.96 -0.77 -2.12
N GLY A 44 7.22 -0.45 -0.85
CA GLY A 44 6.23 0.03 0.11
C GLY A 44 5.83 1.48 -0.14
N ALA A 45 4.58 1.84 0.11
CA ALA A 45 4.12 3.21 0.00
C ALA A 45 4.69 4.11 1.10
N ASN A 46 4.88 5.37 0.73
CA ASN A 46 5.23 6.43 1.65
C ASN A 46 4.12 6.60 2.70
N PRO A 47 4.45 6.66 4.01
CA PRO A 47 3.44 6.73 5.06
C PRO A 47 2.48 7.93 4.96
N GLU A 48 2.96 9.09 4.49
CA GLU A 48 2.11 10.27 4.32
C GLU A 48 1.08 10.04 3.21
N ASP A 49 1.49 9.39 2.12
CA ASP A 49 0.59 9.06 1.02
C ASP A 49 -0.42 7.99 1.45
N VAL A 50 -0.02 7.05 2.32
CA VAL A 50 -0.92 6.06 2.91
C VAL A 50 -2.03 6.74 3.72
N VAL A 51 -1.67 7.69 4.59
CA VAL A 51 -2.66 8.45 5.37
C VAL A 51 -3.65 9.17 4.45
N ARG A 52 -3.15 9.85 3.40
CA ARG A 52 -3.99 10.52 2.41
C ARG A 52 -4.93 9.56 1.68
N LEU A 53 -4.48 8.36 1.34
CA LEU A 53 -5.31 7.35 0.67
C LEU A 53 -6.40 6.82 1.62
N ILE A 54 -6.06 6.56 2.89
CA ILE A 54 -7.03 6.16 3.93
C ILE A 54 -8.11 7.25 4.11
N GLU A 55 -7.72 8.52 4.17
CA GLU A 55 -8.66 9.65 4.25
C GLU A 55 -9.60 9.74 3.03
N LYS A 56 -9.22 9.16 1.89
CA LYS A 56 -10.02 9.04 0.67
C LYS A 56 -10.85 7.76 0.61
N GLY A 57 -10.91 7.00 1.70
CA GLY A 57 -11.70 5.78 1.82
C GLY A 57 -10.99 4.51 1.36
N TRP A 58 -9.68 4.54 1.14
CA TRP A 58 -8.93 3.30 0.89
C TRP A 58 -8.93 2.40 2.13
N GLU A 59 -8.93 1.11 1.89
CA GLU A 59 -9.21 0.09 2.90
C GLU A 59 -7.92 -0.62 3.33
N VAL A 60 -7.66 -0.64 4.64
CA VAL A 60 -6.50 -1.32 5.22
C VAL A 60 -6.82 -2.79 5.43
N GLN A 61 -6.00 -3.67 4.85
CA GLN A 61 -6.02 -5.10 5.10
C GLN A 61 -4.81 -5.52 5.94
N LYS A 62 -5.08 -6.08 7.11
CA LYS A 62 -4.06 -6.67 7.98
C LYS A 62 -3.57 -7.99 7.40
N THR A 63 -2.27 -8.27 7.55
CA THR A 63 -1.67 -9.55 7.16
C THR A 63 -1.31 -10.38 8.38
N ASP A 64 -1.02 -11.66 8.17
CA ASP A 64 -0.41 -12.55 9.18
C ASP A 64 0.95 -12.02 9.68
N LYS A 65 1.60 -11.19 8.87
CA LYS A 65 2.91 -10.60 9.18
C LYS A 65 2.73 -9.20 9.78
N LYS A 66 3.05 -9.07 11.07
CA LYS A 66 2.97 -7.80 11.83
C LYS A 66 3.77 -6.63 11.23
N TYR A 67 4.74 -6.89 10.36
CA TYR A 67 5.57 -5.87 9.72
C TYR A 67 5.00 -5.31 8.42
N LYS A 68 3.85 -5.82 7.94
CA LYS A 68 3.27 -5.40 6.66
C LYS A 68 1.74 -5.35 6.69
N PHE A 69 1.20 -4.31 6.08
CA PHE A 69 -0.21 -4.18 5.73
C PHE A 69 -0.38 -4.04 4.22
N TYR A 70 -1.60 -4.25 3.75
CA TYR A 70 -2.00 -3.90 2.40
C TYR A 70 -3.04 -2.78 2.43
N LEU A 71 -2.98 -1.90 1.44
CA LEU A 71 -4.02 -0.92 1.18
C LEU A 71 -4.68 -1.26 -0.14
N HIS A 72 -6.01 -1.22 -0.14
CA HIS A 72 -6.86 -1.50 -1.29
C HIS A 72 -7.76 -0.31 -1.59
N PRO A 73 -8.23 -0.17 -2.84
CA PRO A 73 -9.18 0.88 -3.16
C PRO A 73 -10.52 0.70 -2.41
N PRO A 74 -11.33 1.77 -2.30
CA PRO A 74 -12.66 1.70 -1.71
C PRO A 74 -13.55 0.64 -2.41
N GLY A 75 -14.27 -0.16 -1.63
CA GLY A 75 -15.15 -1.24 -2.11
C GLY A 75 -14.45 -2.60 -2.29
N TYR A 76 -13.16 -2.71 -1.95
CA TYR A 76 -12.42 -3.96 -2.08
C TYR A 76 -12.94 -5.04 -1.14
N HIS A 77 -13.19 -4.71 0.13
CA HIS A 77 -13.71 -5.66 1.11
C HIS A 77 -15.09 -6.19 0.72
N ASP A 78 -15.98 -5.33 0.22
CA ASP A 78 -17.29 -5.74 -0.27
C ASP A 78 -17.15 -6.70 -1.45
N TYR A 79 -16.23 -6.41 -2.38
CA TYR A 79 -15.94 -7.26 -3.53
C TYR A 79 -15.39 -8.64 -3.16
N ILE A 80 -14.45 -8.73 -2.20
CA ILE A 80 -13.91 -10.04 -1.78
C ILE A 80 -14.92 -10.85 -0.96
N MET A 81 -15.83 -10.19 -0.24
CA MET A 81 -16.83 -10.85 0.61
C MET A 81 -18.08 -11.26 -0.16
N SER A 82 -18.34 -10.67 -1.33
CA SER A 82 -19.57 -10.93 -2.06
C SER A 82 -19.65 -12.32 -2.70
N ASP A 83 -18.53 -13.08 -2.82
CA ASP A 83 -18.41 -14.43 -3.44
C ASP A 83 -19.08 -14.58 -4.83
N GLN A 84 -19.58 -13.48 -5.35
CA GLN A 84 -20.31 -13.24 -6.57
C GLN A 84 -19.76 -11.91 -7.05
N THR A 85 -19.28 -11.84 -8.30
CA THR A 85 -19.16 -10.56 -8.99
C THR A 85 -20.52 -9.87 -8.87
N PRO A 86 -20.67 -8.79 -8.10
CA PRO A 86 -21.99 -8.25 -7.83
C PRO A 86 -22.59 -7.77 -9.15
N GLU A 87 -23.74 -8.31 -9.54
CA GLU A 87 -24.57 -7.70 -10.57
C GLU A 87 -24.92 -6.29 -10.08
N GLY A 88 -24.19 -5.28 -10.57
CA GLY A 88 -24.33 -3.88 -10.15
C GLY A 88 -23.13 -3.26 -9.45
N ALA A 89 -21.98 -3.94 -9.31
CA ALA A 89 -20.74 -3.26 -8.96
C ALA A 89 -20.43 -2.20 -10.05
N SER A 90 -20.49 -0.93 -9.67
CA SER A 90 -20.32 0.22 -10.59
C SER A 90 -18.92 0.28 -11.22
N VAL A 91 -17.99 -0.49 -10.67
CA VAL A 91 -16.66 -0.73 -11.21
C VAL A 91 -16.41 -2.23 -11.10
N PRO A 92 -16.20 -2.98 -12.21
CA PRO A 92 -15.56 -4.27 -12.10
C PRO A 92 -14.22 -4.01 -11.43
N PHE A 93 -14.05 -4.43 -10.17
CA PHE A 93 -12.82 -4.16 -9.43
C PHE A 93 -11.69 -4.69 -10.29
N PRO A 94 -10.80 -3.83 -10.83
CA PRO A 94 -9.89 -4.30 -11.84
C PRO A 94 -9.03 -5.35 -11.14
N SER A 95 -9.00 -6.59 -11.64
CA SER A 95 -8.13 -7.65 -11.11
C SER A 95 -6.64 -7.32 -11.23
N VAL A 96 -6.32 -6.08 -11.60
CA VAL A 96 -5.05 -5.51 -12.02
C VAL A 96 -4.57 -4.39 -11.08
N VAL A 97 -5.36 -3.94 -10.09
CA VAL A 97 -4.84 -3.02 -9.06
C VAL A 97 -4.27 -3.86 -7.92
N PRO A 98 -2.96 -3.93 -7.77
CA PRO A 98 -2.43 -4.91 -6.85
C PRO A 98 -1.99 -4.15 -5.59
N PRO A 99 -2.12 -4.81 -4.43
CA PRO A 99 -2.24 -4.10 -3.17
C PRO A 99 -1.04 -3.19 -2.89
N VAL A 100 -1.33 -1.98 -2.43
CA VAL A 100 -0.28 -1.07 -1.95
C VAL A 100 0.32 -1.70 -0.70
N LYS A 101 1.64 -1.90 -0.67
CA LYS A 101 2.30 -2.44 0.52
C LYS A 101 2.59 -1.32 1.50
N ILE A 102 2.29 -1.53 2.77
CA ILE A 102 2.69 -0.64 3.86
C ILE A 102 3.65 -1.43 4.73
N TYR A 103 4.88 -0.93 4.91
CA TYR A 103 5.85 -1.55 5.82
C TYR A 103 5.99 -0.71 7.09
N THR A 104 5.88 -1.36 8.24
CA THR A 104 5.90 -0.67 9.53
C THR A 104 7.22 0.05 9.80
N MET A 105 8.31 -0.42 9.18
CA MET A 105 9.64 0.20 9.28
C MET A 105 9.74 1.60 8.67
N HIS A 106 8.78 1.99 7.81
CA HIS A 106 8.71 3.35 7.27
C HIS A 106 7.88 4.30 8.15
N ILE A 107 7.12 3.79 9.11
CA ILE A 107 6.27 4.62 9.97
C ILE A 107 7.15 5.20 11.08
N GLN A 108 7.36 6.52 11.04
CA GLN A 108 8.31 7.21 11.93
C GLN A 108 7.65 7.86 13.15
N THR A 109 6.34 8.07 13.12
CA THR A 109 5.61 8.75 14.20
C THR A 109 4.43 7.92 14.69
N GLU A 110 4.15 8.01 15.98
CA GLU A 110 2.96 7.37 16.57
C GLU A 110 1.67 7.94 15.99
N GLU A 111 1.65 9.21 15.60
CA GLU A 111 0.49 9.82 14.95
C GLU A 111 0.14 9.11 13.64
N VAL A 112 1.12 8.92 12.76
CA VAL A 112 0.92 8.20 11.48
C VAL A 112 0.56 6.74 11.74
N TRP A 113 1.21 6.10 12.71
CA TRP A 113 0.85 4.74 13.11
C TRP A 113 -0.62 4.64 13.51
N ASN A 114 -1.08 5.52 14.40
CA ASN A 114 -2.45 5.53 14.91
C ASN A 114 -3.47 5.81 13.80
N LYS A 115 -3.14 6.65 12.82
CA LYS A 115 -3.99 6.85 11.63
C LYS A 115 -4.07 5.61 10.75
N ILE A 116 -3.04 4.76 10.69
CA ILE A 116 -3.05 3.57 9.85
C ILE A 116 -3.77 2.39 10.52
N VAL A 117 -3.62 2.22 11.84
CA VAL A 117 -4.09 0.98 12.51
C VAL A 117 -5.47 1.07 13.15
N ASN A 118 -5.99 2.30 13.36
CA ASN A 118 -7.30 2.54 13.99
C ASN A 118 -8.42 2.84 12.98
N TRP A 119 -8.12 2.75 11.68
CA TRP A 119 -9.13 2.67 10.61
C TRP A 119 -9.49 1.20 10.37
#